data_AF-F7KW05-F1
#
_entry.id   AF-F7KW05-F1
#
_cell.length_a   1.000
_cell.length_b   1.000
_cell.length_c   1.000
_cell.angle_alpha   90.00
_cell.angle_beta   90.00
_cell.angle_gamma   90.00
#
_symmetry.space_group_name_H-M   'P 1'
#
loop_
_entity.id
_entity.type
_entity.pdbx_description
1 polymer ?
#
loop_
_entity_poly.entity_id
_entity_poly.type
_entity_poly.pdbx_seq_one_letter_code
_entity_poly.pdbx_strand_id
1 'polypeptide(L)'
;MNSYEEYIRQFAERPIPNFYKLVNAPVKIDKILAGGEAIVLEEGMTLSAAEVPGHSRGAMAYCLDNGKVKALFRGDSIPAKGDLPIFTDSGKSKETLEKIRRMQGIDCYYPAWDRVYVRDEISDIPDSAFRIIKDIENCSATVLLEYADRSMEEKMGRICKELRMEHLSRNPLFYRSVLGSLGGA
;
A
#
# COMPACT_ATOMS: atom_id res chain seq x y z
N MET A 1 -13.81 -14.08 18.73
CA MET A 1 -13.60 -12.62 18.75
C MET A 1 -14.87 -11.97 18.25
N ASN A 2 -15.43 -11.00 18.95
CA ASN A 2 -16.71 -10.37 18.59
C ASN A 2 -16.50 -9.39 17.42
N SER A 3 -17.36 -9.40 16.40
CA SER A 3 -17.23 -8.53 15.23
C SER A 3 -17.25 -7.03 15.60
N TYR A 4 -17.90 -6.68 16.71
CA TYR A 4 -17.94 -5.32 17.24
C TYR A 4 -16.60 -4.86 17.85
N GLU A 5 -15.85 -5.74 18.52
CA GLU A 5 -14.53 -5.43 19.05
C GLU A 5 -13.52 -5.21 17.91
N GLU A 6 -13.59 -6.05 16.87
CA GLU A 6 -12.76 -5.91 15.68
C GLU A 6 -13.08 -4.62 14.90
N TYR A 7 -14.36 -4.24 14.88
CA TYR A 7 -14.81 -2.99 14.26
C TYR A 7 -14.22 -1.75 14.95
N ILE A 8 -14.23 -1.71 16.28
CA ILE A 8 -13.59 -0.63 17.05
C ILE A 8 -12.07 -0.65 16.83
N ARG A 9 -11.47 -1.84 16.80
CA ARG A 9 -10.03 -2.02 16.56
C ARG A 9 -9.61 -1.53 15.18
N GLN A 10 -10.38 -1.82 14.13
CA GLN A 10 -10.10 -1.34 12.77
C GLN A 10 -10.10 0.19 12.69
N PHE A 11 -11.03 0.87 13.37
CA PHE A 11 -11.03 2.33 13.43
C PHE A 11 -9.80 2.87 14.15
N ALA A 12 -9.44 2.30 15.31
CA ALA A 12 -8.28 2.71 16.08
C ALA A 12 -6.97 2.53 15.29
N GLU A 13 -6.88 1.47 14.50
CA GLU A 13 -5.70 1.15 13.69
C GLU A 13 -5.63 1.95 12.38
N ARG A 14 -6.80 2.34 11.82
CA ARG A 14 -6.92 3.11 10.56
C ARG A 14 -7.98 4.20 10.69
N PRO A 15 -7.67 5.31 11.40
CA PRO A 15 -8.61 6.42 11.57
C PRO A 15 -8.67 7.24 10.28
N ILE A 16 -9.33 6.70 9.25
CA ILE A 16 -9.58 7.38 7.99
C ILE A 16 -10.81 8.28 8.10
N PRO A 17 -10.82 9.45 7.44
CA PRO A 17 -12.03 10.25 7.30
C PRO A 17 -13.16 9.39 6.73
N ASN A 18 -14.36 9.48 7.32
CA ASN A 18 -15.54 8.71 6.93
C ASN A 18 -15.49 7.18 7.16
N PHE A 19 -14.62 6.65 8.03
CA PHE A 19 -14.57 5.20 8.35
C PHE A 19 -15.96 4.60 8.61
N TYR A 20 -16.75 5.20 9.50
CA TYR A 20 -18.11 4.75 9.85
C TYR A 20 -19.14 4.87 8.71
N LYS A 21 -18.83 5.62 7.64
CA LYS A 21 -19.67 5.64 6.42
C LYS A 21 -19.26 4.55 5.43
N LEU A 22 -17.98 4.19 5.40
CA LEU A 22 -17.45 3.13 4.54
C LEU A 22 -17.76 1.74 5.09
N VAL A 23 -17.70 1.59 6.41
CA VAL A 23 -18.00 0.34 7.12
C VAL A 23 -19.33 0.53 7.85
N ASN A 24 -20.42 0.17 7.19
CA ASN A 24 -21.79 0.43 7.67
C ASN A 24 -22.15 -0.39 8.93
N ALA A 25 -21.65 -1.62 9.04
CA ALA A 25 -21.90 -2.50 10.18
C ALA A 25 -20.78 -3.55 10.32
N PRO A 26 -20.58 -4.10 11.53
CA PRO A 26 -19.75 -5.27 11.72
C PRO A 26 -20.27 -6.45 10.90
N VAL A 27 -19.37 -7.18 10.25
CA VAL A 27 -19.70 -8.40 9.50
C VAL A 27 -19.22 -9.63 10.25
N LYS A 28 -19.92 -10.76 10.07
CA LYS A 28 -19.44 -12.05 10.56
C LYS A 28 -18.27 -12.48 9.68
N ILE A 29 -17.16 -12.86 10.32
CA ILE A 29 -15.98 -13.40 9.63
C ILE A 29 -16.16 -14.91 9.52
N ASP A 30 -16.18 -15.45 8.30
CA ASP A 30 -16.25 -16.89 8.07
C ASP A 30 -14.88 -17.56 8.15
N LYS A 31 -13.86 -16.93 7.53
CA LYS A 31 -12.48 -17.40 7.54
C LYS A 31 -11.50 -16.22 7.54
N ILE A 32 -10.41 -16.35 8.29
CA ILE A 32 -9.24 -15.48 8.18
C ILE A 32 -8.27 -16.14 7.20
N LEU A 33 -7.79 -15.37 6.22
CA LEU A 33 -6.82 -15.83 5.23
C LEU A 33 -5.42 -15.33 5.59
N ALA A 34 -4.47 -16.24 5.69
CA ALA A 34 -3.05 -15.94 5.84
C ALA A 34 -2.33 -15.88 4.49
N GLY A 35 -1.14 -15.26 4.45
CA GLY A 35 -0.29 -15.29 3.27
C GLY A 35 0.09 -16.72 2.88
N GLY A 36 -0.03 -17.05 1.59
CA GLY A 36 0.28 -18.37 1.03
C GLY A 36 -0.92 -19.32 1.01
N GLU A 37 -2.04 -19.00 1.66
CA GLU A 37 -3.25 -19.78 1.52
C GLU A 37 -3.91 -19.58 0.15
N ALA A 38 -4.66 -20.58 -0.29
CA ALA A 38 -5.42 -20.53 -1.53
C ALA A 38 -6.88 -20.92 -1.29
N ILE A 39 -7.78 -20.30 -2.06
CA ILE A 39 -9.20 -20.65 -2.12
C ILE A 39 -9.47 -21.23 -3.50
N VAL A 40 -9.96 -22.46 -3.56
CA VAL A 40 -10.50 -23.03 -4.79
C VAL A 40 -11.91 -22.46 -4.97
N LEU A 41 -12.12 -21.70 -6.03
CA LEU A 41 -13.41 -21.07 -6.32
C LEU A 41 -14.31 -22.03 -7.10
N GLU A 42 -13.74 -22.69 -8.12
CA GLU A 42 -14.34 -23.76 -8.90
C GLU A 42 -13.22 -24.62 -9.52
N GLU A 43 -13.58 -25.68 -10.25
CA GLU A 43 -12.59 -26.55 -10.91
C GLU A 43 -11.72 -25.73 -11.88
N GLY A 44 -10.41 -25.79 -11.66
CA GLY A 44 -9.43 -25.04 -12.47
C GLY A 44 -9.28 -23.57 -12.13
N MET A 45 -10.02 -23.02 -11.13
CA MET A 45 -9.91 -21.61 -10.72
C MET A 45 -9.55 -21.48 -9.23
N THR A 46 -8.39 -20.87 -8.97
CA THR A 46 -7.83 -20.69 -7.63
C THR A 46 -7.49 -19.23 -7.35
N LEU A 47 -7.79 -18.78 -6.14
CA LEU A 47 -7.39 -17.46 -5.63
C LEU A 47 -6.35 -17.65 -4.52
N SER A 48 -5.10 -17.30 -4.78
CA SER A 48 -4.01 -17.37 -3.80
C SER A 48 -3.84 -16.03 -3.08
N ALA A 49 -3.82 -16.06 -1.76
CA ALA A 49 -3.59 -14.90 -0.91
C ALA A 49 -2.10 -14.67 -0.69
N ALA A 50 -1.66 -13.42 -0.75
CA ALA A 50 -0.28 -13.02 -0.51
C ALA A 50 -0.24 -11.80 0.40
N GLU A 51 0.50 -11.88 1.49
CA GLU A 51 0.82 -10.70 2.29
C GLU A 51 1.65 -9.71 1.48
N VAL A 52 1.26 -8.44 1.56
CA VAL A 52 1.89 -7.29 0.88
C VAL A 52 2.07 -6.13 1.89
N PRO A 53 2.98 -6.30 2.88
CA PRO A 53 3.16 -5.32 3.94
C PRO A 53 3.70 -3.98 3.42
N GLY A 54 3.68 -2.97 4.28
CA GLY A 54 4.23 -1.64 3.99
C GLY A 54 3.15 -0.58 3.84
N HIS A 55 2.15 -0.78 2.97
CA HIS A 55 1.03 0.17 2.85
C HIS A 55 0.25 0.33 4.16
N SER A 56 -0.11 -0.81 4.77
CA SER A 56 -0.82 -0.87 6.04
C SER A 56 -0.66 -2.23 6.69
N ARG A 57 -0.92 -2.34 7.99
CA ARG A 57 -0.97 -3.64 8.67
C ARG A 57 -2.08 -4.53 8.08
N GLY A 58 -1.74 -5.79 7.82
CA GLY A 58 -2.67 -6.78 7.27
C GLY A 58 -3.01 -6.56 5.79
N ALA A 59 -2.24 -5.76 5.06
CA ALA A 59 -2.45 -5.60 3.62
C ALA A 59 -2.20 -6.93 2.88
N MET A 60 -3.16 -7.30 2.04
CA MET A 60 -3.18 -8.53 1.26
C MET A 60 -3.34 -8.22 -0.23
N ALA A 61 -2.71 -9.03 -1.06
CA ALA A 61 -2.97 -9.13 -2.49
C ALA A 61 -3.50 -10.54 -2.79
N TYR A 62 -4.28 -10.65 -3.86
CA TYR A 62 -4.90 -11.90 -4.27
C TYR A 62 -4.57 -12.18 -5.73
N CYS A 63 -4.06 -13.36 -6.00
CA CYS A 63 -3.73 -13.82 -7.34
C CYS A 63 -4.78 -14.83 -7.79
N LEU A 64 -5.63 -14.44 -8.75
CA LEU A 64 -6.57 -15.34 -9.40
C LEU A 64 -5.86 -16.05 -10.54
N ASP A 65 -5.93 -17.37 -10.59
CA ASP A 65 -5.41 -18.20 -11.67
C ASP A 65 -6.51 -19.16 -12.12
N ASN A 66 -6.89 -19.10 -13.40
CA ASN A 66 -7.85 -20.02 -14.00
C ASN A 66 -7.25 -20.96 -15.06
N GLY A 67 -5.92 -21.09 -15.09
CA GLY A 67 -5.17 -21.87 -16.07
C GLY A 67 -5.02 -21.21 -17.45
N LYS A 68 -5.72 -20.11 -17.72
CA LYS A 68 -5.59 -19.32 -18.96
C LYS A 68 -5.08 -17.90 -18.70
N VAL A 69 -5.53 -17.30 -17.61
CA VAL A 69 -5.23 -15.93 -17.20
C VAL A 69 -4.87 -15.94 -15.74
N LYS A 70 -3.78 -15.24 -15.40
CA LYS A 70 -3.39 -14.93 -14.04
C LYS A 70 -3.54 -13.43 -13.76
N ALA A 71 -4.43 -13.10 -12.82
CA ALA A 71 -4.76 -11.72 -12.45
C ALA A 71 -4.34 -11.42 -11.01
N LEU A 72 -3.64 -10.30 -10.79
CA LEU A 72 -3.23 -9.85 -9.46
C LEU A 72 -4.07 -8.67 -8.98
N PHE A 73 -4.90 -8.90 -7.98
CA PHE A 73 -5.60 -7.88 -7.21
C PHE A 73 -4.70 -7.40 -6.08
N ARG A 74 -4.17 -6.18 -6.19
CA ARG A 74 -3.08 -5.69 -5.32
C ARG A 74 -3.51 -4.60 -4.34
N GLY A 75 -4.76 -4.16 -4.41
CA GLY A 75 -5.25 -3.06 -3.57
C GLY A 75 -4.38 -1.81 -3.69
N ASP A 76 -4.05 -1.20 -2.56
CA ASP A 76 -3.26 0.03 -2.43
C ASP A 76 -1.75 -0.24 -2.18
N SER A 77 -1.29 -1.48 -2.33
CA SER A 77 0.05 -1.90 -1.89
C SER A 77 1.23 -1.32 -2.69
N ILE A 78 0.97 -0.68 -3.82
CA ILE A 78 2.00 -0.14 -4.71
C ILE A 78 1.61 1.28 -5.12
N PRO A 79 2.39 2.29 -4.70
CA PRO A 79 2.20 3.68 -5.09
C PRO A 79 2.23 3.90 -6.61
N ALA A 80 1.28 4.67 -7.13
CA ALA A 80 1.25 5.10 -8.52
C ALA A 80 1.90 6.48 -8.70
N LYS A 81 2.51 6.72 -9.86
CA LYS A 81 3.10 8.03 -10.19
C LYS A 81 1.99 9.07 -10.37
N GLY A 82 2.12 10.21 -9.70
CA GLY A 82 1.14 11.30 -9.77
C GLY A 82 -0.05 11.14 -8.81
N ASP A 83 -0.13 10.02 -8.10
CA ASP A 83 -1.07 9.81 -7.00
C ASP A 83 -0.39 10.08 -5.65
N LEU A 84 -1.18 10.12 -4.57
CA LEU A 84 -0.73 10.22 -3.19
C LEU A 84 0.03 8.94 -2.79
N PRO A 85 1.35 8.98 -2.56
CA PRO A 85 2.08 7.80 -2.13
C PRO A 85 1.78 7.52 -0.66
N ILE A 86 1.07 6.40 -0.39
CA ILE A 86 0.68 6.00 0.97
C ILE A 86 1.41 4.73 1.38
N PHE A 87 2.23 4.85 2.42
CA PHE A 87 2.79 3.70 3.14
C PHE A 87 3.05 4.04 4.61
N THR A 88 3.26 3.00 5.40
CA THR A 88 3.58 3.07 6.84
C THR A 88 4.99 2.57 7.15
N ASP A 89 5.60 1.80 6.23
CA ASP A 89 6.95 1.26 6.35
C ASP A 89 7.54 1.09 4.95
N SER A 90 8.52 1.94 4.61
CA SER A 90 9.14 1.94 3.28
C SER A 90 9.93 0.67 3.00
N GLY A 91 10.56 0.07 4.02
CA GLY A 91 11.30 -1.18 3.90
C GLY A 91 10.39 -2.32 3.48
N LYS A 92 9.28 -2.51 4.22
CA LYS A 92 8.25 -3.51 3.90
C LYS A 92 7.55 -3.25 2.58
N SER A 93 7.30 -1.98 2.23
CA SER A 93 6.76 -1.65 0.90
C SER A 93 7.72 -2.06 -0.22
N LYS A 94 9.03 -1.84 -0.06
CA LYS A 94 10.04 -2.31 -1.02
C LYS A 94 10.10 -3.84 -1.08
N GLU A 95 10.00 -4.55 0.04
CA GLU A 95 9.90 -6.02 0.05
C GLU A 95 8.68 -6.53 -0.73
N THR A 96 7.53 -5.87 -0.57
CA THR A 96 6.32 -6.14 -1.35
C THR A 96 6.56 -5.95 -2.85
N LEU A 97 7.21 -4.86 -3.24
CA LEU A 97 7.55 -4.61 -4.65
C LEU A 97 8.47 -5.69 -5.21
N GLU A 98 9.49 -6.10 -4.46
CA GLU A 98 10.39 -7.20 -4.85
C GLU A 98 9.67 -8.54 -4.99
N LYS A 99 8.73 -8.84 -4.09
CA LYS A 99 7.89 -10.04 -4.18
C LYS A 99 7.06 -10.02 -5.46
N ILE A 100 6.43 -8.88 -5.77
CA ILE A 100 5.58 -8.71 -6.96
C ILE A 100 6.41 -8.77 -8.25
N ARG A 101 7.63 -8.20 -8.28
CA ARG A 101 8.58 -8.30 -9.39
C ARG A 101 8.95 -9.76 -9.74
N ARG A 102 9.04 -10.62 -8.72
CA ARG A 102 9.35 -12.05 -8.89
C ARG A 102 8.14 -12.89 -9.33
N MET A 103 6.92 -12.34 -9.27
CA MET A 103 5.74 -13.07 -9.72
C MET A 103 5.76 -13.17 -11.24
N GLN A 104 5.94 -14.38 -11.75
CA GLN A 104 5.94 -14.64 -13.19
C GLN A 104 4.53 -14.98 -13.67
N GLY A 105 4.29 -14.68 -14.95
CA GLY A 105 3.08 -15.11 -15.64
C GLY A 105 1.83 -14.32 -15.30
N ILE A 106 1.92 -13.17 -14.62
CA ILE A 106 0.77 -12.29 -14.41
C ILE A 106 0.38 -11.62 -15.73
N ASP A 107 -0.86 -11.78 -16.14
CA ASP A 107 -1.45 -11.16 -17.33
C ASP A 107 -1.98 -9.76 -17.04
N CYS A 108 -2.57 -9.57 -15.86
CA CYS A 108 -3.28 -8.35 -15.50
C CYS A 108 -3.03 -7.92 -14.04
N TYR A 109 -2.83 -6.63 -13.81
CA TYR A 109 -2.84 -6.02 -12.48
C TYR A 109 -4.12 -5.22 -12.27
N TYR A 110 -4.79 -5.46 -11.13
CA TYR A 110 -5.99 -4.78 -10.67
C TYR A 110 -5.67 -3.97 -9.41
N PRO A 111 -5.35 -2.67 -9.55
CA PRO A 111 -5.26 -1.75 -8.42
C PRO A 111 -6.66 -1.42 -7.88
N ALA A 112 -6.74 -0.93 -6.64
CA ALA A 112 -8.02 -0.49 -6.07
C ALA A 112 -8.55 0.80 -6.70
N TRP A 113 -7.66 1.69 -7.15
CA TRP A 113 -7.99 3.03 -7.62
C TRP A 113 -7.29 3.38 -8.93
N ASP A 114 -7.57 2.63 -9.99
CA ASP A 114 -7.14 2.98 -11.35
C ASP A 114 -7.82 2.07 -12.38
N ARG A 115 -7.38 2.17 -13.64
CA ARG A 115 -7.63 1.16 -14.68
C ARG A 115 -6.84 -0.13 -14.44
N VAL A 116 -7.24 -1.16 -15.18
CA VAL A 116 -6.49 -2.41 -15.30
C VAL A 116 -5.23 -2.19 -16.14
N TYR A 117 -4.13 -2.80 -15.71
CA TYR A 117 -2.86 -2.83 -16.43
C TYR A 117 -2.63 -4.22 -17.02
N VAL A 118 -2.25 -4.28 -18.29
CA VAL A 118 -1.97 -5.54 -18.99
C VAL A 118 -0.47 -5.84 -19.01
N ARG A 119 -0.11 -7.10 -19.31
CA ARG A 119 1.26 -7.67 -19.29
C ARG A 119 2.39 -6.72 -19.70
N ASP A 120 2.25 -6.02 -20.83
CA ASP A 120 3.32 -5.16 -21.37
C ASP A 120 3.53 -3.87 -20.55
N GLU A 121 2.54 -3.48 -19.74
CA GLU A 121 2.58 -2.29 -18.89
C GLU A 121 3.04 -2.62 -17.46
N ILE A 122 3.03 -3.91 -17.09
CA ILE A 122 3.22 -4.36 -15.71
C ILE A 122 4.68 -4.23 -15.25
N SER A 123 5.65 -4.48 -16.14
CA SER A 123 7.07 -4.56 -15.76
C SER A 123 7.59 -3.28 -15.09
N ASP A 124 7.10 -2.13 -15.52
CA ASP A 124 7.62 -0.83 -15.10
C ASP A 124 6.96 -0.32 -13.82
N ILE A 125 5.82 -0.89 -13.43
CA ILE A 125 5.03 -0.40 -12.29
C ILE A 125 5.79 -0.57 -10.97
N PRO A 126 6.33 -1.76 -10.62
CA PRO A 126 7.09 -1.91 -9.39
C PRO A 126 8.34 -1.02 -9.34
N ASP A 127 9.03 -0.86 -10.47
CA ASP A 127 10.23 -0.04 -10.56
C ASP A 127 9.91 1.45 -10.40
N SER A 128 8.79 1.93 -10.97
CA SER A 128 8.30 3.29 -10.75
C SER A 128 7.94 3.53 -9.28
N ALA A 129 7.21 2.60 -8.67
CA ALA A 129 6.84 2.67 -7.26
C ALA A 129 8.06 2.66 -6.33
N PHE A 130 9.07 1.85 -6.65
CA PHE A 130 10.31 1.79 -5.90
C PHE A 130 11.05 3.13 -5.92
N ARG A 131 11.11 3.80 -7.09
CA ARG A 131 11.70 5.14 -7.21
C ARG A 131 10.96 6.16 -6.36
N ILE A 132 9.62 6.17 -6.39
CA ILE A 132 8.80 7.08 -5.56
C ILE A 132 9.13 6.91 -4.07
N ILE A 133 9.17 5.68 -3.57
CA ILE A 133 9.49 5.40 -2.17
C ILE A 133 10.91 5.89 -1.85
N LYS A 134 11.89 5.59 -2.72
CA LYS A 134 13.28 5.99 -2.51
C LYS A 134 13.48 7.50 -2.53
N ASP A 135 12.77 8.22 -3.39
CA ASP A 135 12.82 9.68 -3.46
C ASP A 135 12.27 10.30 -2.16
N ILE A 136 11.19 9.74 -1.61
CA ILE A 136 10.65 10.16 -0.31
C ILE A 136 11.64 9.86 0.82
N GLU A 137 12.25 8.66 0.86
CA GLU A 137 13.25 8.30 1.87
C GLU A 137 14.44 9.27 1.87
N ASN A 138 15.03 9.50 0.70
CA ASN A 138 16.20 10.36 0.56
C ASN A 138 15.87 11.81 0.93
N CYS A 139 14.77 12.34 0.40
CA CYS A 139 14.33 13.70 0.67
C CYS A 139 14.04 13.90 2.17
N SER A 140 13.30 12.96 2.78
CA SER A 140 12.96 13.02 4.20
C SER A 140 14.22 12.97 5.06
N ALA A 141 15.15 12.05 4.80
CA ALA A 141 16.40 11.95 5.54
C ALA A 141 17.24 13.25 5.43
N THR A 142 17.39 13.80 4.23
CA THR A 142 18.11 15.07 4.03
C THR A 142 17.47 16.23 4.78
N VAL A 143 16.15 16.43 4.64
CA VAL A 143 15.45 17.55 5.29
C VAL A 143 15.46 17.41 6.81
N LEU A 144 15.31 16.21 7.35
CA LEU A 144 15.35 16.00 8.80
C LEU A 144 16.71 16.36 9.40
N LEU A 145 17.80 16.11 8.67
CA LEU A 145 19.16 16.47 9.07
C LEU A 145 19.41 17.98 8.94
N GLU A 146 19.11 18.57 7.77
CA GLU A 146 19.37 19.98 7.49
C GLU A 146 18.49 20.95 8.30
N TYR A 147 17.27 20.52 8.66
CA TYR A 147 16.30 21.34 9.37
C TYR A 147 16.06 20.81 10.79
N ALA A 148 17.05 20.20 11.44
CA ALA A 148 16.91 19.51 12.73
C ALA A 148 16.15 20.33 13.78
N ASP A 149 16.48 21.62 13.94
CA ASP A 149 15.90 22.53 14.94
C ASP A 149 14.53 23.13 14.55
N ARG A 150 14.02 22.80 13.36
CA ARG A 150 12.73 23.30 12.86
C ARG A 150 11.57 22.40 13.25
N SER A 151 10.38 23.00 13.25
CA SER A 151 9.13 22.29 13.48
C SER A 151 8.89 21.22 12.39
N MET A 152 8.11 20.20 12.73
CA MET A 152 7.76 19.18 11.74
C MET A 152 6.89 19.74 10.60
N GLU A 153 6.10 20.79 10.85
CA GLU A 153 5.34 21.48 9.80
C GLU A 153 6.28 22.14 8.77
N GLU A 154 7.33 22.84 9.23
CA GLU A 154 8.33 23.43 8.34
C GLU A 154 9.10 22.34 7.55
N LYS A 155 9.48 21.24 8.22
CA LYS A 155 10.11 20.08 7.58
C LYS A 155 9.22 19.48 6.49
N MET A 156 7.94 19.26 6.79
CA MET A 156 6.94 18.76 5.83
C MET A 156 6.77 19.70 4.64
N GLY A 157 6.69 21.01 4.89
CA GLY A 157 6.62 22.01 3.83
C GLY A 157 7.83 21.94 2.90
N ARG A 158 9.04 21.74 3.46
CA ARG A 158 10.25 21.58 2.65
C ARG A 158 10.27 20.27 1.86
N ILE A 159 9.96 19.13 2.48
CA ILE A 159 9.88 17.82 1.81
C ILE A 159 8.91 17.88 0.63
N CYS A 160 7.72 18.44 0.85
CA CYS A 160 6.70 18.57 -0.19
C CYS A 160 7.20 19.46 -1.34
N LYS A 161 7.90 20.55 -1.05
CA LYS A 161 8.47 21.43 -2.08
C LYS A 161 9.54 20.72 -2.92
N GLU A 162 10.46 20.00 -2.30
CA GLU A 162 11.51 19.25 -3.01
C GLU A 162 10.92 18.13 -3.89
N LEU A 163 9.89 17.45 -3.40
CA LEU A 163 9.20 16.39 -4.13
C LEU A 163 8.17 16.90 -5.15
N ARG A 164 7.95 18.22 -5.25
CA ARG A 164 6.90 18.85 -6.09
C ARG A 164 5.48 18.36 -5.75
N MET A 165 5.24 18.20 -4.45
CA MET A 165 4.01 17.69 -3.82
C MET A 165 3.45 18.70 -2.80
N GLU A 166 3.56 20.00 -3.06
CA GLU A 166 3.18 21.07 -2.13
C GLU A 166 1.73 20.97 -1.64
N HIS A 167 0.83 20.49 -2.51
CA HIS A 167 -0.57 20.24 -2.20
C HIS A 167 -0.78 19.17 -1.10
N LEU A 168 0.23 18.34 -0.80
CA LEU A 168 0.22 17.31 0.23
C LEU A 168 0.79 17.75 1.58
N SER A 169 1.27 18.99 1.70
CA SER A 169 1.92 19.52 2.91
C SER A 169 1.09 19.39 4.21
N ARG A 170 -0.24 19.37 4.09
CA ARG A 170 -1.19 19.17 5.20
C ARG A 170 -1.93 17.84 5.14
N ASN A 171 -1.57 16.96 4.22
CA ASN A 171 -2.24 15.67 4.07
C ASN A 171 -1.73 14.69 5.16
N PRO A 172 -2.61 14.19 6.06
CA PRO A 172 -2.18 13.33 7.16
C PRO A 172 -1.68 11.95 6.70
N LEU A 173 -2.12 11.46 5.54
CA LEU A 173 -1.65 10.18 4.98
C LEU A 173 -0.25 10.31 4.38
N PHE A 174 0.03 11.44 3.73
CA PHE A 174 1.38 11.73 3.25
C PHE A 174 2.36 11.91 4.42
N TYR A 175 1.93 12.62 5.47
CA TYR A 175 2.69 12.75 6.71
C TYR A 175 3.09 11.38 7.28
N ARG A 176 2.16 10.42 7.31
CA ARG A 176 2.44 9.04 7.75
C ARG A 176 3.48 8.34 6.87
N SER A 177 3.47 8.61 5.56
CA SER A 177 4.44 8.03 4.62
C SER A 177 5.83 8.62 4.80
N VAL A 178 5.93 9.93 5.05
CA VAL A 178 7.19 10.57 5.44
C VAL A 178 7.75 9.93 6.72
N LEU A 179 6.92 9.77 7.76
CA LEU A 179 7.36 9.06 8.97
C LEU A 179 7.76 7.61 8.70
N GLY A 180 6.97 6.89 7.91
CA GLY A 180 7.25 5.50 7.53
C GLY A 180 8.50 5.32 6.66
N SER A 181 9.02 6.42 6.08
CA SER A 181 10.23 6.41 5.26
C SER A 181 11.53 6.45 6.07
N LEU A 182 11.44 6.82 7.35
CA LEU A 182 12.60 7.05 8.21
C LEU A 182 13.08 5.80 8.95
N GLY A 183 12.51 4.63 8.63
CA GLY A 183 12.66 3.40 9.41
C GLY A 183 11.75 3.46 10.65
N GLY A 184 10.98 2.40 10.87
CA GLY A 184 10.06 2.34 12.02
C GLY A 184 10.80 2.57 13.33
N ALA A 185 10.31 3.53 14.12
CA ALA A 185 10.57 3.58 15.56
C ALA A 185 9.96 2.36 16.26
#